data_AF-A0A0C9RXZ5-F1
#
_entry.id   AF-A0A0C9RXZ5-F1
#
_cell.length_a   1.000
_cell.length_b   1.000
_cell.length_c   1.000
_cell.angle_alpha   90.00
_cell.angle_beta   90.00
_cell.angle_gamma   90.00
#
_symmetry.space_group_name_H-M   'P 1'
#
loop_
_entity.id
_entity.type
_entity.pdbx_description
1 polymer ?
#
loop_
_entity_poly.entity_id
_entity_poly.type
_entity_poly.pdbx_seq_one_letter_code
_entity_poly.pdbx_strand_id
1 'polypeptide(L)'
;EVFKSFFIFACPRFVSPCPPAADAPMEDYVKDPMEHQLMVFMDEVRQQKDLPTTRSYLKLYTTLPLAKLASFIDPNASEDDVSKLLIRLLCFKHKMRNLVWTKGSSGLEGSFKSGSELDFYIDDDMIHIADTKISHRYGDFFVRKIMKFNDLNRKLKNIHI
;
A
#
# COMPACT_ATOMS: atom_id res chain seq x y z
N GLU A 1 -1.61 -11.96 16.85
CA GLU A 1 -1.55 -11.40 18.21
C GLU A 1 -1.24 -9.91 18.25
N VAL A 2 -0.05 -9.44 17.84
CA VAL A 2 0.30 -8.00 17.91
C VAL A 2 -0.73 -7.07 17.24
N PHE A 3 -1.16 -7.38 16.01
CA PHE A 3 -2.18 -6.58 15.31
C PHE A 3 -3.54 -6.59 16.01
N LYS A 4 -3.92 -7.70 16.66
CA LYS A 4 -5.18 -7.79 17.42
C LYS A 4 -5.12 -6.88 18.65
N SER A 5 -4.02 -6.93 19.40
CA SER A 5 -3.82 -6.10 20.59
C SER A 5 -3.87 -4.62 20.24
N PHE A 6 -3.23 -4.20 19.14
CA PHE A 6 -3.31 -2.83 18.68
C PHE A 6 -4.72 -2.42 18.24
N PHE A 7 -5.44 -3.31 17.55
CA PHE A 7 -6.82 -3.04 17.17
C PHE A 7 -7.69 -2.85 18.41
N ILE A 8 -7.66 -3.77 19.38
CA ILE A 8 -8.45 -3.68 20.61
C ILE A 8 -8.11 -2.43 21.42
N PHE A 9 -6.84 -1.99 21.43
CA PHE A 9 -6.40 -0.80 22.14
C PHE A 9 -6.85 0.51 21.45
N ALA A 10 -6.81 0.57 20.12
CA ALA A 10 -7.02 1.81 19.37
C ALA A 10 -8.40 1.93 18.74
N CYS A 11 -9.17 0.83 18.62
CA CYS A 11 -10.49 0.87 18.01
C CYS A 11 -11.49 1.61 18.90
N PRO A 12 -12.45 2.34 18.31
CA PRO A 12 -13.57 2.88 19.06
C PRO A 12 -14.38 1.72 19.69
N ARG A 13 -15.12 2.02 20.77
CA ARG A 13 -16.04 1.04 21.34
C ARG A 13 -17.19 0.78 20.36
N PHE A 14 -17.31 -0.45 19.90
CA PHE A 14 -18.41 -0.89 19.06
C PHE A 14 -19.66 -1.11 19.90
N VAL A 15 -20.80 -0.61 19.43
CA VAL A 15 -22.09 -0.77 20.09
C VAL A 15 -22.98 -1.55 19.14
N SER A 16 -23.63 -2.59 19.64
CA SER A 16 -24.61 -3.31 18.83
C SER A 16 -25.90 -2.47 18.71
N PRO A 17 -26.49 -2.34 17.51
CA PRO A 17 -27.67 -1.51 17.29
C PRO A 17 -28.97 -2.12 17.85
N CYS A 18 -28.98 -3.42 18.15
CA CYS A 18 -30.16 -4.06 18.73
C CYS A 18 -30.16 -3.95 20.27
N PRO A 19 -31.30 -4.08 20.95
CA PRO A 19 -31.32 -4.36 22.39
C PRO A 19 -31.03 -5.85 22.65
N PRO A 20 -30.38 -6.21 23.77
CA PRO A 20 -30.23 -7.61 24.16
C PRO A 20 -31.59 -8.25 24.46
N ALA A 21 -31.69 -9.57 24.25
CA ALA A 21 -32.86 -10.34 24.66
C ALA A 21 -33.00 -10.34 26.21
N ALA A 22 -34.23 -10.41 26.72
CA ALA A 22 -34.52 -10.23 28.16
C ALA A 22 -33.90 -11.31 29.07
N ASP A 23 -33.51 -12.44 28.48
CA ASP A 23 -32.95 -13.64 29.08
C ASP A 23 -31.45 -13.84 28.77
N ALA A 24 -30.83 -12.92 28.01
CA ALA A 24 -29.43 -13.04 27.62
C ALA A 24 -28.47 -12.64 28.76
N PRO A 25 -27.38 -13.40 29.00
CA PRO A 25 -26.35 -13.00 29.95
C PRO A 25 -25.67 -11.69 29.53
N MET A 26 -25.47 -10.78 30.49
CA MET A 26 -24.98 -9.40 30.28
C MET A 26 -23.63 -9.32 29.52
N GLU A 27 -22.80 -10.37 29.57
CA GLU A 27 -21.45 -10.35 29.00
C GLU A 27 -21.35 -10.62 27.50
N ASP A 28 -22.30 -11.35 26.91
CA ASP A 28 -22.16 -11.84 25.53
C ASP A 28 -22.42 -10.75 24.48
N TYR A 29 -23.27 -9.78 24.80
CA TYR A 29 -23.77 -8.82 23.82
C TYR A 29 -22.77 -7.72 23.43
N VAL A 30 -21.85 -7.38 24.34
CA VAL A 30 -20.86 -6.31 24.13
C VAL A 30 -19.66 -6.82 23.34
N LYS A 31 -19.37 -8.13 23.38
CA LYS A 31 -18.20 -8.73 22.74
C LYS A 31 -18.45 -9.04 21.26
N ASP A 32 -19.66 -9.44 20.88
CA ASP A 32 -19.99 -9.87 19.51
C ASP A 32 -19.65 -8.82 18.43
N PRO A 33 -20.01 -7.52 18.56
CA PRO A 33 -19.64 -6.51 17.56
C PRO A 33 -18.13 -6.24 17.49
N MET A 34 -17.44 -6.27 18.64
CA MET A 34 -16.00 -6.03 18.69
C MET A 34 -15.22 -7.17 18.06
N GLU A 35 -15.61 -8.41 18.37
CA GLU A 35 -15.02 -9.62 17.79
C GLU A 35 -15.26 -9.68 16.28
N HIS A 36 -16.45 -9.32 15.82
CA HIS A 36 -16.75 -9.25 14.39
C HIS A 36 -15.85 -8.24 13.67
N GLN A 37 -15.72 -7.02 14.19
CA GLN A 37 -14.87 -5.99 13.58
C GLN A 37 -13.38 -6.38 13.62
N LEU A 38 -12.95 -7.03 14.71
CA LEU A 38 -11.61 -7.59 14.82
C LEU A 38 -11.38 -8.68 13.77
N MET A 39 -12.38 -9.53 13.48
CA MET A 39 -12.29 -10.58 12.46
C MET A 39 -12.07 -9.96 11.07
N VAL A 40 -12.91 -8.99 10.70
CA VAL A 40 -12.81 -8.27 9.41
C VAL A 40 -11.45 -7.58 9.28
N PHE A 41 -10.97 -6.92 10.34
CA PHE A 41 -9.65 -6.30 10.37
C PHE A 41 -8.54 -7.32 10.17
N MET A 42 -8.61 -8.46 10.87
CA MET A 42 -7.59 -9.51 10.78
C MET A 42 -7.58 -10.17 9.40
N ASP A 43 -8.72 -10.28 8.73
CA ASP A 43 -8.78 -10.75 7.34
C ASP A 43 -8.06 -9.80 6.39
N GLU A 44 -8.23 -8.49 6.56
CA GLU A 44 -7.50 -7.50 5.77
C GLU A 44 -5.99 -7.55 6.05
N VAL A 45 -5.58 -7.68 7.31
CA VAL A 45 -4.16 -7.82 7.69
C VAL A 45 -3.54 -9.06 7.05
N ARG A 46 -4.25 -10.20 7.04
CA ARG A 46 -3.80 -11.44 6.40
C ARG A 46 -3.62 -11.25 4.90
N GLN A 47 -4.56 -10.57 4.24
CA GLN A 47 -4.46 -10.29 2.80
C GLN A 47 -3.28 -9.37 2.46
N GLN A 48 -3.02 -8.36 3.29
CA GLN A 48 -1.94 -7.40 3.07
C GLN A 48 -0.54 -7.92 3.45
N LYS A 49 -0.44 -8.97 4.27
CA LYS A 49 0.83 -9.53 4.75
C LYS A 49 1.82 -9.85 3.63
N ASP A 50 1.33 -10.35 2.50
CA ASP A 50 2.19 -10.82 1.41
C ASP A 50 2.45 -9.74 0.33
N LEU A 51 1.82 -8.55 0.45
CA LEU A 51 2.06 -7.42 -0.45
C LEU A 51 3.53 -7.00 -0.51
N PRO A 52 4.26 -6.83 0.62
CA PRO A 52 5.66 -6.42 0.59
C PRO A 52 6.56 -7.43 -0.14
N THR A 53 6.32 -8.72 0.07
CA THR A 53 7.07 -9.82 -0.56
C THR A 53 6.82 -9.87 -2.06
N THR A 54 5.56 -9.79 -2.50
CA THR A 54 5.24 -9.76 -3.93
C THR A 54 5.84 -8.53 -4.60
N ARG A 55 5.75 -7.37 -3.93
CA ARG A 55 6.34 -6.12 -4.43
C ARG A 55 7.87 -6.18 -4.53
N SER A 56 8.55 -6.84 -3.59
CA SER A 56 10.01 -6.95 -3.65
C SER A 56 10.46 -7.79 -4.84
N TYR A 57 9.75 -8.87 -5.17
CA TYR A 57 10.00 -9.64 -6.39
C TYR A 57 9.76 -8.79 -7.63
N LEU A 58 8.60 -8.13 -7.74
CA LEU A 58 8.28 -7.31 -8.91
C LEU A 58 9.31 -6.18 -9.14
N LYS A 59 9.88 -5.61 -8.08
CA LYS A 59 10.88 -4.53 -8.18
C LYS A 59 12.19 -4.95 -8.86
N LEU A 60 12.49 -6.25 -8.91
CA LEU A 60 13.73 -6.76 -9.49
C LEU A 60 13.63 -7.03 -11.00
N TYR A 61 12.43 -6.94 -11.57
CA TYR A 61 12.17 -7.29 -12.95
C TYR A 61 11.49 -6.13 -13.70
N THR A 62 11.74 -6.05 -15.01
CA THR A 62 10.98 -5.20 -15.94
C THR A 62 9.81 -5.97 -16.55
N THR A 63 9.99 -7.28 -16.74
CA THR A 63 8.97 -8.23 -17.17
C THR A 63 9.15 -9.54 -16.40
N LEU A 64 8.05 -10.19 -16.01
CA LEU A 64 8.08 -11.40 -15.20
C LEU A 64 6.95 -12.36 -15.60
N PRO A 65 7.26 -13.60 -16.03
CA PRO A 65 6.23 -14.61 -16.26
C PRO A 65 5.47 -14.94 -14.97
N LEU A 66 4.15 -15.10 -15.06
CA LEU A 66 3.28 -15.38 -13.92
C LEU A 66 3.67 -16.68 -13.19
N ALA A 67 3.99 -17.74 -13.96
CA ALA A 67 4.49 -19.00 -13.42
C ALA A 67 5.78 -18.84 -12.59
N LYS A 68 6.66 -17.91 -13.00
CA LYS A 68 7.89 -17.63 -12.27
C LYS A 68 7.61 -16.92 -10.94
N LEU A 69 6.69 -15.95 -10.94
CA LEU A 69 6.24 -15.34 -9.69
C LEU A 69 5.57 -16.36 -8.75
N ALA A 70 4.76 -17.27 -9.30
CA ALA A 70 4.15 -18.35 -8.52
C ALA A 70 5.22 -19.24 -7.86
N SER A 71 6.25 -19.64 -8.61
CA SER A 71 7.38 -20.43 -8.07
C SER A 71 8.18 -19.73 -6.96
N PHE A 72 8.20 -18.40 -6.94
CA PHE A 72 8.85 -17.63 -5.88
C PHE A 72 8.02 -17.58 -4.60
N ILE A 73 6.69 -17.64 -4.72
CA ILE A 73 5.77 -17.63 -3.58
C ILE A 73 5.63 -19.04 -3.00
N ASP A 74 5.45 -20.04 -3.86
CA ASP A 74 5.39 -21.45 -3.51
C ASP A 74 6.17 -22.28 -4.56
N PRO A 75 7.27 -22.95 -4.18
CA PRO A 75 8.03 -23.80 -5.08
C PRO A 75 7.22 -24.96 -5.69
N ASN A 76 6.13 -25.37 -5.03
CA ASN A 76 5.26 -26.46 -5.47
C ASN A 76 3.96 -25.96 -6.12
N ALA A 77 3.91 -24.70 -6.56
CA ALA A 77 2.71 -24.10 -7.16
C ALA A 77 2.19 -24.91 -8.35
N SER A 78 0.91 -25.24 -8.32
CA SER A 78 0.18 -25.86 -9.44
C SER A 78 -0.35 -24.80 -10.42
N GLU A 79 -0.84 -25.22 -11.59
CA GLU A 79 -1.49 -24.31 -12.56
C GLU A 79 -2.71 -23.58 -11.96
N ASP A 80 -3.43 -24.22 -11.02
CA ASP A 80 -4.54 -23.60 -10.31
C ASP A 80 -4.06 -22.47 -9.39
N ASP A 81 -2.87 -22.61 -8.79
CA ASP A 81 -2.29 -21.58 -7.93
C ASP A 81 -1.79 -20.37 -8.75
N VAL A 82 -1.33 -20.61 -9.98
CA VAL A 82 -1.03 -19.55 -10.95
C VAL A 82 -2.29 -18.74 -11.29
N SER A 83 -3.43 -19.41 -11.49
CA SER A 83 -4.72 -18.75 -11.75
C SER A 83 -5.19 -17.92 -10.55
N LYS A 84 -5.05 -18.44 -9.33
CA LYS A 84 -5.34 -17.70 -8.09
C LYS A 84 -4.42 -16.50 -7.90
N LEU A 85 -3.16 -16.62 -8.29
CA LEU A 85 -2.19 -15.52 -8.24
C LEU A 85 -2.62 -14.35 -9.11
N LEU A 86 -3.21 -14.61 -10.27
CA LEU A 86 -3.77 -13.58 -11.16
C LEU A 86 -4.84 -12.73 -10.45
N ILE A 87 -5.81 -13.39 -9.80
CA ILE A 87 -6.84 -12.73 -9.00
C ILE A 87 -6.19 -11.94 -7.85
N ARG A 88 -5.21 -12.55 -7.19
CA ARG A 88 -4.49 -11.93 -6.09
C ARG A 88 -3.73 -10.67 -6.51
N LEU A 89 -3.10 -10.67 -7.69
CA LEU A 89 -2.41 -9.50 -8.26
C LEU A 89 -3.39 -8.38 -8.59
N LEU A 90 -4.59 -8.69 -9.07
CA LEU A 90 -5.64 -7.69 -9.27
C LEU A 90 -6.06 -7.03 -7.96
N CYS A 91 -6.29 -7.84 -6.91
CA CYS A 91 -6.56 -7.33 -5.57
C CYS A 91 -5.40 -6.48 -5.05
N PHE A 92 -4.16 -6.88 -5.30
CA PHE A 92 -2.97 -6.11 -4.91
C PHE A 92 -2.91 -4.75 -5.60
N LYS A 93 -3.18 -4.70 -6.91
CA LYS A 93 -3.24 -3.43 -7.66
C LYS A 93 -4.27 -2.47 -7.07
N HIS A 94 -5.43 -2.99 -6.62
CA HIS A 94 -6.42 -2.18 -5.92
C HIS A 94 -5.92 -1.70 -4.55
N LYS A 95 -5.40 -2.61 -3.70
CA LYS A 95 -4.92 -2.30 -2.34
C LYS A 95 -3.70 -1.36 -2.31
N MET A 96 -2.97 -1.21 -3.42
CA MET A 96 -1.88 -0.24 -3.54
C MET A 96 -2.35 1.21 -3.74
N ARG A 97 -3.65 1.43 -4.00
CA ARG A 97 -4.24 2.75 -4.17
C ARG A 97 -4.91 3.19 -2.87
N ASN A 98 -4.51 4.36 -2.36
CA ASN A 98 -5.12 4.95 -1.18
C ASN A 98 -5.85 6.23 -1.57
N LEU A 99 -6.95 6.50 -0.88
CA LEU A 99 -7.63 7.78 -0.99
C LEU A 99 -6.76 8.83 -0.31
N VAL A 100 -6.23 9.77 -1.11
CA VAL A 100 -5.40 10.86 -0.60
C VAL A 100 -6.19 12.15 -0.74
N TRP A 101 -6.39 12.85 0.38
CA TRP A 101 -6.95 14.19 0.36
C TRP A 101 -6.01 15.11 -0.41
N THR A 102 -6.54 15.81 -1.41
CA THR A 102 -5.74 16.71 -2.25
C THR A 102 -6.08 18.18 -2.02
N LYS A 103 -7.37 18.51 -2.02
CA LYS A 103 -7.92 19.87 -1.87
C LYS A 103 -9.39 19.76 -1.45
N GLY A 104 -9.91 20.73 -0.71
CA GLY A 104 -11.33 20.82 -0.32
C GLY A 104 -11.51 21.02 1.19
N SER A 105 -12.66 21.49 1.62
CA SER A 105 -12.97 21.65 3.06
C SER A 105 -13.32 20.32 3.74
N SER A 106 -13.77 19.33 2.97
CA SER A 106 -14.11 17.99 3.47
C SER A 106 -12.88 17.08 3.50
N GLY A 107 -12.54 16.57 4.68
CA GLY A 107 -11.47 15.57 4.85
C GLY A 107 -11.82 14.19 4.29
N LEU A 108 -13.08 13.98 3.86
CA LEU A 108 -13.56 12.74 3.25
C LEU A 108 -13.46 12.76 1.72
N GLU A 109 -13.19 13.92 1.13
CA GLU A 109 -12.99 14.06 -0.31
C GLU A 109 -11.51 13.83 -0.67
N GLY A 110 -11.28 13.11 -1.75
CA GLY A 110 -9.92 12.79 -2.18
C GLY A 110 -9.86 12.15 -3.55
N SER A 111 -8.64 11.98 -4.04
CA SER A 111 -8.37 11.22 -5.26
C SER A 111 -7.57 9.96 -4.92
N PHE A 112 -7.88 8.85 -5.58
CA PHE A 112 -7.11 7.63 -5.42
C PHE A 112 -5.72 7.79 -6.02
N LYS A 113 -4.71 7.84 -5.16
CA LYS A 113 -3.31 7.88 -5.54
C LYS A 113 -2.63 6.59 -5.14
N SER A 114 -1.79 6.07 -6.03
CA SER A 114 -0.89 4.98 -5.67
C SER A 114 0.25 5.57 -4.84
N GLY A 115 0.47 5.02 -3.64
CA GLY A 115 1.65 5.33 -2.83
C GLY A 115 2.87 4.50 -3.25
N SER A 116 2.70 3.60 -4.22
CA SER A 116 3.75 2.72 -4.70
C SER A 116 4.55 3.39 -5.82
N GLU A 117 5.88 3.35 -5.70
CA GLU A 117 6.85 3.67 -6.77
C GLU A 117 6.85 2.62 -7.91
N LEU A 118 5.94 1.65 -7.87
CA LEU A 118 5.88 0.54 -8.82
C LEU A 118 4.43 0.35 -9.26
N ASP A 119 4.22 0.30 -10.56
CA ASP A 119 2.96 -0.08 -11.21
C ASP A 119 3.22 -1.26 -12.15
N PHE A 120 2.19 -2.02 -12.47
CA PHE A 120 2.30 -3.15 -13.38
C PHE A 120 0.98 -3.41 -14.12
N TYR A 121 1.08 -4.05 -15.27
CA TYR A 121 -0.05 -4.66 -15.97
C TYR A 121 0.30 -6.09 -16.35
N ILE A 122 -0.71 -6.87 -16.70
CA ILE A 122 -0.56 -8.26 -17.09
C ILE A 122 -1.01 -8.35 -18.54
N ASP A 123 -0.16 -8.92 -19.39
CA ASP A 123 -0.42 -9.23 -20.78
C ASP A 123 -0.25 -10.75 -20.95
N ASP A 124 -1.35 -11.45 -21.20
CA ASP A 124 -1.46 -12.91 -21.12
C ASP A 124 -0.82 -13.47 -19.83
N ASP A 125 0.29 -14.20 -19.95
CA ASP A 125 1.03 -14.81 -18.85
C ASP A 125 2.27 -13.98 -18.40
N MET A 126 2.42 -12.76 -18.91
CA MET A 126 3.55 -11.89 -18.63
C MET A 126 3.14 -10.66 -17.83
N ILE A 127 3.79 -10.45 -16.69
CA ILE A 127 3.64 -9.23 -15.89
C ILE A 127 4.63 -8.20 -16.43
N HIS A 128 4.14 -7.04 -16.84
CA HIS A 128 4.94 -5.89 -17.25
C HIS A 128 5.02 -4.88 -16.10
N ILE A 129 6.24 -4.61 -15.62
CA ILE A 129 6.49 -3.74 -14.48
C ILE A 129 7.01 -2.38 -14.96
N ALA A 130 6.38 -1.32 -14.47
CA ALA A 130 6.77 0.06 -14.71
C ALA A 130 7.21 0.71 -13.39
N ASP A 131 8.40 1.32 -13.41
CA ASP A 131 8.83 2.21 -12.33
C ASP A 131 8.07 3.54 -12.46
N THR A 132 7.21 3.83 -11.49
CA THR A 132 6.44 5.08 -11.43
C THR A 132 7.14 6.13 -10.59
N LYS A 133 8.33 5.83 -10.06
CA LYS A 133 9.16 6.81 -9.40
C LYS A 133 9.45 7.94 -10.37
N ILE A 134 8.91 9.10 -10.06
CA ILE A 134 9.26 10.33 -10.75
C ILE A 134 10.71 10.62 -10.37
N SER A 135 11.65 10.22 -11.24
CA SER A 135 13.04 10.62 -11.09
C SER A 135 13.08 12.14 -10.98
N HIS A 136 13.81 12.64 -10.00
CA HIS A 136 14.12 14.06 -9.97
C HIS A 136 14.69 14.44 -11.34
N ARG A 137 14.26 15.59 -11.88
CA ARG A 137 14.91 16.20 -13.04
C ARG A 137 16.31 16.62 -12.61
N TYR A 138 17.23 15.66 -12.57
CA TYR A 138 18.60 15.86 -12.10
C TYR A 138 19.23 17.03 -12.87
N GLY A 139 18.97 17.13 -14.19
CA GLY A 139 19.37 18.28 -15.01
C GLY A 139 18.95 19.63 -14.42
N ASP A 140 17.65 19.85 -14.18
CA ASP A 140 17.14 21.10 -13.59
C ASP A 140 17.70 21.36 -12.19
N PHE A 141 17.94 20.31 -11.40
CA PHE A 141 18.52 20.44 -10.07
C PHE A 141 20.00 20.86 -10.15
N PHE A 142 20.80 20.20 -10.99
CA PHE A 142 22.21 20.52 -11.22
C PHE A 142 22.36 21.93 -11.80
N VAL A 143 21.57 22.29 -12.82
CA VAL A 143 21.60 23.63 -13.42
C VAL A 143 21.30 24.69 -12.38
N ARG A 144 20.24 24.53 -11.57
CA ARG A 144 19.92 25.48 -10.49
C ARG A 144 21.02 25.58 -9.44
N LYS A 145 21.69 24.47 -9.13
CA LYS A 145 22.75 24.46 -8.11
C LYS A 145 24.04 25.10 -8.64
N ILE A 146 24.38 24.89 -9.91
CA ILE A 146 25.48 25.57 -10.61
C ILE A 146 25.21 27.07 -10.69
N MET A 147 24.00 27.48 -11.06
CA MET A 147 23.61 28.91 -11.10
C MET A 147 23.77 29.56 -9.72
N LYS A 148 23.24 28.94 -8.66
CA LYS A 148 23.40 29.43 -7.28
C LYS A 148 24.87 29.53 -6.87
N PHE A 149 25.70 28.56 -7.25
CA PHE A 149 27.13 28.56 -6.95
C PHE A 149 27.87 29.70 -7.67
N ASN A 150 27.56 29.93 -8.96
CA ASN A 150 28.14 31.04 -9.72
C ASN A 150 27.75 32.40 -9.15
N ASP A 151 26.50 32.57 -8.71
CA ASP A 151 26.06 33.79 -8.03
C ASP A 151 26.79 34.02 -6.70
N LEU A 152 27.01 32.94 -5.94
CA LEU A 152 27.80 32.98 -4.71
C LEU A 152 29.25 33.40 -4.98
N ASN A 153 29.89 32.82 -6.01
CA ASN A 153 31.23 33.19 -6.42
C ASN A 153 31.34 34.64 -6.90
N ARG A 154 30.33 35.15 -7.63
CA ARG A 154 30.27 36.56 -8.02
C ARG A 154 30.18 37.48 -6.79
N LYS A 155 29.31 37.15 -5.84
CA LYS A 155 29.19 37.90 -4.58
C LYS A 155 30.49 37.87 -3.79
N LEU A 156 31.15 36.72 -3.68
CA LEU A 156 32.46 36.57 -3.03
C LEU A 156 33.54 37.43 -3.70
N LYS A 157 33.60 37.46 -5.03
CA LYS A 157 34.57 38.32 -5.76
C LYS A 157 34.33 39.82 -5.52
N ASN A 158 33.08 40.20 -5.33
CA ASN A 158 32.70 41.58 -5.03
C ASN A 158 32.92 41.98 -3.57
N ILE A 159 33.17 41.00 -2.68
CA ILE A 159 33.64 41.24 -1.32
C ILE A 159 35.17 41.27 -1.38
N HIS A 160 35.72 42.43 -1.76
CA HIS A 160 37.12 42.73 -1.47
C HIS A 160 37.23 43.15 0.01
N ILE A 161 38.12 42.48 0.74
CA ILE A 161 38.85 43.07 1.87
C ILE A 161 40.02 43.86 1.28
#